data_AF-A0A2T0M537-F1
#
_entry.id   AF-A0A2T0M537-F1
#
_cell.length_a   1.000
_cell.length_b   1.000
_cell.length_c   1.000
_cell.angle_alpha   90.00
_cell.angle_beta   90.00
_cell.angle_gamma   90.00
#
_symmetry.space_group_name_H-M   'P 1'
#
loop_
_entity.id
_entity.type
_entity.pdbx_description
1 polymer ?
#
loop_
_entity_poly.entity_id
_entity_poly.type
_entity_poly.pdbx_seq_one_letter_code
_entity_poly.pdbx_strand_id
1 'polypeptide(L)'
;MLWVIEGQPDTTYDGKETLPDTVQADINHLESNGAVKSHVKSRDVSYSREQAGTPCAQKLEKGEPIYVLAHAGIGASGPWLGGMDFPTFADKMVRKFGNQLNGRTVYVLACFIGEKAYKLAEALAEKGAENVKLYVPNKLMYISAAGIPHVLSSNQSFEEGNEYVAKYANQHKKMKLSLPCGKEWSGARAADGTGTVIAAGEVEKAVIGHFDPSGSET
;
A
#
# COMPACT_ATOMS: atom_id res chain seq x y z
N MET A 1 -10.91 3.72 4.19
CA MET A 1 -10.27 5.01 3.82
C MET A 1 -9.05 4.77 2.94
N LEU A 2 -8.91 5.52 1.86
CA LEU A 2 -7.70 5.57 1.02
C LEU A 2 -6.78 6.71 1.47
N TRP A 3 -5.57 6.37 1.90
CA TRP A 3 -4.50 7.31 2.20
C TRP A 3 -3.45 7.26 1.07
N VAL A 4 -3.34 8.35 0.33
CA VAL A 4 -2.38 8.50 -0.77
C VAL A 4 -1.17 9.27 -0.26
N ILE A 5 0.03 8.76 -0.51
CA ILE A 5 1.29 9.38 -0.10
C ILE A 5 2.17 9.58 -1.32
N GLU A 6 2.41 10.85 -1.64
CA GLU A 6 3.39 11.27 -2.61
C GLU A 6 4.70 11.58 -1.86
N GLY A 7 5.81 11.05 -2.37
CA GLY A 7 7.11 11.18 -1.73
C GLY A 7 8.12 10.21 -2.32
N GLN A 8 9.09 10.74 -3.06
CA GLN A 8 10.36 10.05 -3.30
C GLN A 8 11.43 10.58 -2.33
N PRO A 9 12.46 9.79 -1.98
CA PRO A 9 13.50 10.20 -1.05
C PRO A 9 14.17 11.53 -1.42
N ASP A 10 14.29 11.79 -2.73
CA ASP A 10 15.10 12.87 -3.32
C ASP A 10 14.29 13.93 -4.08
N THR A 11 12.96 13.86 -4.06
CA THR A 11 12.11 14.92 -4.64
C THR A 11 11.93 16.05 -3.64
N THR A 12 12.48 17.23 -3.93
CA THR A 12 12.07 18.46 -3.25
C THR A 12 10.61 18.74 -3.57
N TYR A 13 9.78 18.80 -2.53
CA TYR A 13 8.40 19.25 -2.62
C TYR A 13 8.38 20.62 -3.30
N ASP A 14 7.82 20.70 -4.50
CA ASP A 14 7.84 21.93 -5.32
C ASP A 14 6.75 22.92 -4.90
N GLY A 15 6.05 22.64 -3.80
CA GLY A 15 4.97 23.46 -3.27
C GLY A 15 3.62 23.23 -3.94
N LYS A 16 3.52 22.33 -4.94
CA LYS A 16 2.27 22.06 -5.63
C LYS A 16 1.53 20.89 -4.99
N GLU A 17 0.27 21.13 -4.64
CA GLU A 17 -0.66 20.11 -4.15
C GLU A 17 -1.29 19.35 -5.34
N THR A 18 -0.47 18.76 -6.20
CA THR A 18 -0.93 18.00 -7.37
C THR A 18 -0.31 16.62 -7.41
N LEU A 19 -1.16 15.59 -7.50
CA LEU A 19 -0.71 14.22 -7.71
C LEU A 19 -0.24 14.03 -9.16
N PRO A 20 0.75 13.16 -9.41
CA PRO A 20 1.05 12.69 -10.75
C PRO A 20 -0.18 12.06 -11.41
N ASP A 21 -0.36 12.25 -12.72
CA ASP A 21 -1.49 11.70 -13.49
C ASP A 21 -1.61 10.18 -13.34
N THR A 22 -0.48 9.49 -13.22
CA THR A 22 -0.42 8.04 -13.00
C THR A 22 -1.03 7.64 -11.65
N VAL A 23 -0.72 8.38 -10.59
CA VAL A 23 -1.30 8.16 -9.25
C VAL A 23 -2.79 8.45 -9.26
N GLN A 24 -3.22 9.51 -9.97
CA GLN A 24 -4.64 9.83 -10.09
C GLN A 24 -5.41 8.78 -10.89
N ALA A 25 -4.80 8.18 -11.93
CA ALA A 25 -5.38 7.06 -12.66
C ALA A 25 -5.56 5.82 -11.77
N ASP A 26 -4.55 5.48 -10.97
CA ASP A 26 -4.60 4.37 -10.00
C ASP A 26 -5.72 4.57 -8.97
N ILE A 27 -5.88 5.79 -8.45
CA ILE A 27 -6.98 6.14 -7.55
C ILE A 27 -8.33 5.94 -8.25
N ASN A 28 -8.48 6.48 -9.47
CA ASN A 28 -9.72 6.36 -10.24
C ASN A 28 -10.08 4.88 -10.49
N HIS A 29 -9.10 4.04 -10.80
CA HIS A 29 -9.32 2.61 -10.99
C HIS A 29 -9.81 1.94 -9.70
N LEU A 30 -9.12 2.14 -8.57
CA LEU A 30 -9.52 1.60 -7.27
C LEU A 30 -10.95 2.02 -6.88
N GLU A 31 -11.28 3.30 -7.08
CA GLU A 31 -12.60 3.85 -6.75
C GLU A 31 -13.68 3.43 -7.76
N SER A 32 -13.31 2.96 -8.96
CA SER A 32 -14.25 2.45 -9.97
C SER A 32 -14.59 0.97 -9.79
N ASN A 33 -13.74 0.19 -9.12
CA ASN A 33 -13.93 -1.23 -8.91
C ASN A 33 -15.07 -1.53 -7.93
N GLY A 34 -16.02 -2.40 -8.29
CA GLY A 34 -17.15 -2.73 -7.41
C GLY A 34 -16.76 -3.36 -6.05
N ALA A 35 -15.72 -4.19 -6.01
CA ALA A 35 -15.22 -4.80 -4.78
C ALA A 35 -14.57 -3.75 -3.86
N VAL A 36 -13.67 -2.92 -4.41
CA VAL A 36 -12.90 -1.93 -3.62
C VAL A 36 -13.71 -0.68 -3.29
N LYS A 37 -14.50 -0.15 -4.24
CA LYS A 37 -15.30 1.07 -4.08
C LYS A 37 -16.21 1.00 -2.85
N SER A 38 -16.75 -0.17 -2.54
CA SER A 38 -17.61 -0.38 -1.37
C SER A 38 -16.88 -0.17 -0.03
N HIS A 39 -15.55 -0.26 -0.05
CA HIS A 39 -14.70 -0.16 1.13
C HIS A 39 -13.93 1.17 1.22
N VAL A 40 -13.75 1.88 0.10
CA VAL A 40 -13.15 3.22 0.05
C VAL A 40 -14.25 4.27 0.24
N LYS A 41 -14.48 4.68 1.49
CA LYS A 41 -15.48 5.70 1.84
C LYS A 41 -14.98 7.13 1.69
N SER A 42 -13.66 7.31 1.69
CA SER A 42 -13.01 8.60 1.65
C SER A 42 -11.56 8.47 1.27
N ARG A 43 -10.98 9.62 0.91
CA ARG A 43 -9.60 9.78 0.48
C ARG A 43 -8.93 10.91 1.25
N ASP A 44 -7.70 10.69 1.67
CA ASP A 44 -6.80 11.70 2.21
C ASP A 44 -5.46 11.62 1.49
N VAL A 45 -4.91 12.77 1.10
CA VAL A 45 -3.73 12.87 0.26
C VAL A 45 -2.65 13.62 1.03
N SER A 46 -1.49 13.01 1.14
CA SER A 46 -0.27 13.63 1.66
C SER A 46 0.64 13.90 0.46
N TYR A 47 0.75 15.17 0.07
CA TYR A 47 1.59 15.63 -1.03
C TYR A 47 3.08 15.74 -0.62
N SER A 48 3.40 15.45 0.64
CA SER A 48 4.77 15.43 1.13
C SER A 48 4.94 14.52 2.34
N ARG A 49 6.20 14.19 2.66
CA ARG A 49 6.59 13.41 3.86
C ARG A 49 6.22 14.13 5.16
N GLU A 50 6.23 15.46 5.14
CA GLU A 50 5.84 16.29 6.28
C GLU A 50 4.33 16.13 6.54
N GLN A 51 3.52 16.18 5.47
CA GLN A 51 2.06 16.02 5.52
C GLN A 51 1.60 14.59 5.85
N ALA A 52 2.43 13.57 5.60
CA ALA A 52 2.11 12.18 5.88
C ALA A 52 1.70 11.92 7.34
N GLY A 53 2.17 12.75 8.28
CA GLY A 53 1.82 12.66 9.70
C GLY A 53 0.67 13.58 10.14
N THR A 54 0.11 14.37 9.23
CA THR A 54 -1.02 15.25 9.54
C THR A 54 -2.20 14.40 9.99
N PRO A 55 -2.77 14.66 11.19
CA PRO A 55 -3.88 13.89 11.73
C PRO A 55 -5.03 13.78 10.75
N CYS A 56 -5.53 12.56 10.57
CA CYS A 56 -6.71 12.31 9.78
C CYS A 56 -7.92 12.97 10.45
N ALA A 57 -8.49 13.98 9.80
CA ALA A 57 -9.67 14.69 10.29
C ALA A 57 -10.92 13.80 10.30
N GLN A 58 -10.95 12.77 9.45
CA GLN A 58 -12.09 11.89 9.33
C GLN A 58 -12.05 10.77 10.37
N LYS A 59 -13.20 10.58 11.02
CA LYS A 59 -13.43 9.42 11.87
C LYS A 59 -13.71 8.19 11.00
N LEU A 60 -12.90 7.16 11.18
CA LEU A 60 -13.06 5.87 10.50
C LEU A 60 -14.11 5.03 11.20
N GLU A 61 -14.98 4.36 10.43
CA GLU A 61 -15.97 3.44 10.99
C GLU A 61 -15.29 2.19 11.59
N LYS A 62 -15.99 1.49 12.51
CA LYS A 62 -15.45 0.27 13.10
C LYS A 62 -15.20 -0.79 12.02
N GLY A 63 -13.99 -1.33 11.97
CA GLY A 63 -13.60 -2.36 11.00
C GLY A 63 -13.33 -1.84 9.58
N GLU A 64 -13.48 -0.54 9.32
CA GLU A 64 -13.12 0.05 8.03
C GLU A 64 -11.62 -0.14 7.74
N PRO A 65 -11.23 -0.72 6.60
CA PRO A 65 -9.82 -0.88 6.27
C PRO A 65 -9.16 0.47 5.93
N ILE A 66 -7.84 0.52 6.10
CA ILE A 66 -7.00 1.61 5.60
C ILE A 66 -6.26 1.09 4.37
N TYR A 67 -6.40 1.77 3.25
CA TYR A 67 -5.58 1.54 2.05
C TYR A 67 -4.49 2.58 2.04
N VAL A 68 -3.25 2.16 1.82
CA VAL A 68 -2.12 3.07 1.63
C VAL A 68 -1.69 2.96 0.18
N LEU A 69 -1.90 4.00 -0.62
CA LEU A 69 -1.34 4.08 -1.96
C LEU A 69 -0.09 4.94 -1.91
N ALA A 70 1.08 4.33 -2.12
CA ALA A 70 2.36 5.03 -2.02
C ALA A 70 3.40 4.42 -2.96
N HIS A 71 4.36 5.23 -3.40
CA HIS A 71 5.57 4.67 -3.99
C HIS A 71 6.42 3.99 -2.92
N ALA A 72 7.17 2.97 -3.32
CA ALA A 72 8.12 2.29 -2.46
C ALA A 72 9.40 1.98 -3.23
N GLY A 73 10.45 1.67 -2.48
CA GLY A 73 11.70 1.23 -3.06
C GLY A 73 12.72 0.80 -2.05
N ILE A 74 13.94 0.55 -2.54
CA ILE A 74 15.10 0.24 -1.71
C ILE A 74 16.15 1.31 -1.99
N GLY A 75 16.46 2.10 -0.96
CA GLY A 75 17.54 3.09 -0.99
C GLY A 75 18.78 2.57 -0.27
N ALA A 76 19.80 3.43 -0.15
CA ALA A 76 21.05 3.10 0.55
C ALA A 76 20.85 2.71 2.03
N SER A 77 19.80 3.24 2.68
CA SER A 77 19.42 2.95 4.06
C SER A 77 18.44 1.78 4.21
N GLY A 78 18.09 1.09 3.11
CA GLY A 78 17.14 -0.02 3.09
C GLY A 78 15.79 0.34 2.44
N PRO A 79 14.75 -0.47 2.66
CA PRO A 79 13.45 -0.27 2.05
C PRO A 79 12.75 0.98 2.61
N TRP A 80 12.02 1.66 1.74
CA TRP A 80 11.23 2.85 2.05
C TRP A 80 9.83 2.77 1.44
N LEU A 81 8.89 3.47 2.06
CA LEU A 81 7.51 3.63 1.64
C LEU A 81 7.14 5.12 1.74
N GLY A 82 6.64 5.72 0.66
CA GLY A 82 6.37 7.16 0.57
C GLY A 82 7.62 8.02 0.84
N GLY A 83 8.80 7.57 0.41
CA GLY A 83 10.07 8.26 0.63
C GLY A 83 10.57 8.23 2.08
N MET A 84 10.04 7.34 2.92
CA MET A 84 10.37 7.20 4.35
C MET A 84 10.77 5.77 4.68
N ASP A 85 11.78 5.59 5.54
CA ASP A 85 12.06 4.28 6.13
C ASP A 85 10.87 3.78 6.97
N PHE A 86 10.84 2.49 7.30
CA PHE A 86 9.71 1.92 8.03
C PHE A 86 9.49 2.51 9.42
N PRO A 87 10.52 2.77 10.25
CA PRO A 87 10.33 3.43 11.54
C PRO A 87 9.67 4.82 11.41
N THR A 88 10.10 5.62 10.42
CA THR A 88 9.52 6.93 10.15
C THR A 88 8.10 6.80 9.62
N PHE A 89 7.87 5.89 8.67
CA PHE A 89 6.54 5.62 8.13
C PHE A 89 5.56 5.18 9.23
N ALA A 90 5.99 4.28 10.12
CA ALA A 90 5.20 3.82 11.26
C ALA A 90 4.85 4.98 12.22
N ASP A 91 5.80 5.87 12.52
CA ASP A 91 5.55 7.08 13.30
C ASP A 91 4.53 8.00 12.61
N LYS A 92 4.64 8.22 11.29
CA LYS A 92 3.64 9.00 10.54
C LYS A 92 2.26 8.35 10.57
N MET A 93 2.17 7.04 10.40
CA MET A 93 0.91 6.31 10.43
C MET A 93 0.24 6.42 11.81
N VAL A 94 1.00 6.26 12.90
CA VAL A 94 0.48 6.42 14.27
C VAL A 94 0.05 7.86 14.54
N ARG A 95 0.81 8.87 14.09
CA ARG A 95 0.38 10.28 14.22
C ARG A 95 -0.88 10.58 13.42
N LYS A 96 -0.98 10.05 12.21
CA LYS A 96 -2.11 10.27 11.30
C LYS A 96 -3.39 9.67 11.84
N PHE A 97 -3.37 8.39 12.23
CA PHE A 97 -4.59 7.67 12.61
C PHE A 97 -4.81 7.62 14.13
N GLY A 98 -3.77 7.83 14.94
CA GLY A 98 -3.83 7.71 16.40
C GLY A 98 -4.46 6.39 16.83
N ASN A 99 -5.32 6.46 17.84
CA ASN A 99 -6.06 5.30 18.35
C ASN A 99 -6.99 4.64 17.31
N GLN A 100 -7.31 5.33 16.21
CA GLN A 100 -8.11 4.73 15.15
C GLN A 100 -7.35 3.61 14.44
N LEU A 101 -6.01 3.57 14.49
CA LEU A 101 -5.23 2.52 13.83
C LEU A 101 -5.45 1.14 14.47
N ASN A 102 -5.69 1.09 15.78
CA ASN A 102 -5.72 -0.16 16.54
C ASN A 102 -6.86 -1.09 16.10
N GLY A 103 -6.54 -2.38 15.94
CA GLY A 103 -7.47 -3.41 15.50
C GLY A 103 -7.85 -3.34 14.01
N ARG A 104 -7.21 -2.47 13.21
CA ARG A 104 -7.54 -2.32 11.79
C ARG A 104 -6.72 -3.23 10.89
N THR A 105 -7.26 -3.41 9.69
CA THR A 105 -6.55 -3.99 8.56
C THR A 105 -6.04 -2.87 7.66
N VAL A 106 -4.79 -2.98 7.27
CA VAL A 106 -4.06 -2.04 6.42
C VAL A 106 -3.61 -2.79 5.16
N TYR A 107 -4.03 -2.31 4.00
CA TYR A 107 -3.58 -2.79 2.70
C TYR A 107 -2.62 -1.78 2.10
N VAL A 108 -1.35 -2.15 1.95
CA VAL A 108 -0.33 -1.30 1.33
C VAL A 108 -0.29 -1.61 -0.16
N LEU A 109 -0.67 -0.63 -0.96
CA LEU A 109 -0.67 -0.63 -2.42
C LEU A 109 0.58 0.15 -2.86
N ALA A 110 1.69 -0.56 -3.06
CA ALA A 110 2.96 0.05 -3.43
C ALA A 110 3.70 -0.75 -4.48
N CYS A 111 4.48 -0.07 -5.33
CA CYS A 111 5.17 -0.71 -6.45
C CYS A 111 6.09 -1.83 -5.98
N PHE A 112 7.11 -1.63 -5.14
CA PHE A 112 7.93 -2.73 -4.64
C PHE A 112 8.62 -2.38 -3.31
N ILE A 113 8.49 -3.27 -2.32
CA ILE A 113 9.02 -3.03 -0.97
C ILE A 113 10.21 -3.94 -0.65
N GLY A 114 10.40 -5.06 -1.36
CA GLY A 114 11.58 -5.92 -1.26
C GLY A 114 11.73 -6.78 -0.01
N GLU A 115 11.13 -6.42 1.14
CA GLU A 115 11.12 -7.25 2.36
C GLU A 115 9.79 -7.18 3.15
N LYS A 116 9.58 -8.21 3.97
CA LYS A 116 8.30 -8.73 4.50
C LYS A 116 7.53 -7.71 5.35
N ALA A 117 6.20 -7.71 5.22
CA ALA A 117 5.23 -6.97 6.04
C ALA A 117 5.55 -6.94 7.54
N TYR A 118 6.23 -7.99 8.02
CA TYR A 118 6.72 -8.13 9.39
C TYR A 118 7.54 -6.94 9.89
N LYS A 119 8.50 -6.41 9.12
CA LYS A 119 9.35 -5.31 9.60
C LYS A 119 8.54 -4.03 9.84
N LEU A 120 7.57 -3.77 8.96
CA LEU A 120 6.65 -2.65 9.15
C LEU A 120 5.71 -2.91 10.34
N ALA A 121 5.27 -4.15 10.54
CA ALA A 121 4.45 -4.52 11.70
C ALA A 121 5.20 -4.36 13.02
N GLU A 122 6.48 -4.75 13.06
CA GLU A 122 7.36 -4.55 14.21
C GLU A 122 7.55 -3.07 14.53
N ALA A 123 7.86 -2.25 13.51
CA ALA A 123 7.95 -0.81 13.66
C ALA A 123 6.64 -0.18 14.18
N LEU A 124 5.47 -0.63 13.71
CA LEU A 124 4.18 -0.17 14.23
C LEU A 124 3.97 -0.58 15.69
N ALA A 125 4.32 -1.82 16.04
CA ALA A 125 4.17 -2.32 17.40
C ALA A 125 5.06 -1.56 18.39
N GLU A 126 6.30 -1.23 18.00
CA GLU A 126 7.20 -0.37 18.78
C GLU A 126 6.64 1.05 19.00
N LYS A 127 5.80 1.54 18.07
CA LYS A 127 5.10 2.82 18.21
C LYS A 127 3.77 2.73 18.97
N GLY A 128 3.46 1.56 19.56
CA GLY A 128 2.27 1.34 20.38
C GLY A 128 1.00 1.03 19.58
N ALA A 129 1.11 0.70 18.29
CA ALA A 129 -0.03 0.23 17.53
C ALA A 129 -0.37 -1.21 17.92
N GLU A 130 -1.65 -1.48 18.19
CA GLU A 130 -2.11 -2.77 18.67
C GLU A 130 -3.08 -3.43 17.70
N ASN A 131 -2.89 -4.73 17.47
CA ASN A 131 -3.76 -5.57 16.67
C ASN A 131 -3.96 -5.10 15.22
N VAL A 132 -2.94 -4.46 14.64
CA VAL A 132 -2.97 -3.99 13.24
C VAL A 132 -2.57 -5.15 12.33
N LYS A 133 -3.43 -5.53 11.39
CA LYS A 133 -3.07 -6.45 10.30
C LYS A 133 -2.56 -5.67 9.11
N LEU A 134 -1.42 -6.06 8.56
CA LEU A 134 -0.78 -5.45 7.39
C LEU A 134 -0.72 -6.47 6.27
N TYR A 135 -1.10 -6.05 5.07
CA TYR A 135 -0.90 -6.79 3.83
C TYR A 135 -0.12 -5.91 2.85
N VAL A 136 1.01 -6.41 2.36
CA VAL A 136 1.89 -5.68 1.44
C VAL A 136 2.29 -6.60 0.28
N PRO A 137 2.45 -6.09 -0.95
CA PRO A 137 2.97 -6.90 -2.05
C PRO A 137 4.45 -7.25 -1.78
N ASN A 138 4.84 -8.50 -2.04
CA ASN A 138 6.22 -8.95 -1.85
C ASN A 138 7.09 -8.77 -3.11
N LYS A 139 6.43 -8.53 -4.26
CA LYS A 139 7.02 -8.24 -5.57
C LYS A 139 6.35 -7.00 -6.15
N LEU A 140 6.71 -6.69 -7.39
CA LEU A 140 6.29 -5.48 -8.08
C LEU A 140 4.78 -5.48 -8.32
N MET A 141 4.05 -4.48 -7.84
CA MET A 141 2.60 -4.36 -7.98
C MET A 141 2.22 -3.37 -9.08
N TYR A 142 1.12 -3.65 -9.77
CA TYR A 142 0.40 -2.71 -10.63
C TYR A 142 -1.10 -2.80 -10.37
N ILE A 143 -1.85 -1.77 -10.78
CA ILE A 143 -3.31 -1.75 -10.71
C ILE A 143 -3.87 -1.94 -12.13
N SER A 144 -4.73 -2.93 -12.30
CA SER A 144 -5.38 -3.24 -13.58
C SER A 144 -6.42 -2.18 -13.96
N ALA A 145 -6.96 -2.29 -15.18
CA ALA A 145 -8.08 -1.45 -15.60
C ALA A 145 -9.36 -1.67 -14.77
N ALA A 146 -9.51 -2.83 -14.11
CA ALA A 146 -10.61 -3.05 -13.18
C ALA A 146 -10.33 -2.47 -11.79
N GLY A 147 -9.15 -1.89 -11.50
CA GLY A 147 -8.81 -1.41 -10.16
C GLY A 147 -8.35 -2.49 -9.19
N ILE A 148 -7.98 -3.67 -9.68
CA ILE A 148 -7.52 -4.78 -8.86
C ILE A 148 -5.99 -4.73 -8.82
N PRO A 149 -5.35 -4.77 -7.64
CA PRO A 149 -3.91 -4.84 -7.54
C PRO A 149 -3.43 -6.25 -7.87
N HIS A 150 -2.49 -6.32 -8.80
CA HIS A 150 -1.83 -7.55 -9.24
C HIS A 150 -0.33 -7.44 -9.05
N VAL A 151 0.29 -8.59 -8.79
CA VAL A 151 1.73 -8.68 -8.58
C VAL A 151 2.39 -9.25 -9.83
N LEU A 152 3.49 -8.67 -10.28
CA LEU A 152 4.23 -9.11 -11.45
C LEU A 152 5.06 -10.36 -11.16
N SER A 153 4.96 -11.35 -12.05
CA SER A 153 5.91 -12.46 -12.12
C SER A 153 7.19 -11.94 -12.77
N SER A 154 8.11 -11.43 -11.95
CA SER A 154 9.36 -10.90 -12.48
C SER A 154 10.52 -11.16 -11.54
N ASN A 155 11.68 -11.45 -12.15
CA ASN A 155 12.99 -11.45 -11.51
C ASN A 155 13.74 -10.13 -11.82
N GLN A 156 13.07 -9.14 -12.42
CA GLN A 156 13.66 -7.85 -12.76
C GLN A 156 14.18 -7.14 -11.51
N SER A 157 15.19 -6.29 -11.71
CA SER A 157 15.61 -5.37 -10.66
C SER A 157 14.48 -4.40 -10.31
N PHE A 158 14.61 -3.73 -9.17
CA PHE A 158 13.66 -2.71 -8.73
C PHE A 158 13.52 -1.58 -9.76
N GLU A 159 14.64 -1.12 -10.31
CA GLU A 159 14.74 -0.04 -11.28
C GLU A 159 14.04 -0.42 -12.58
N GLU A 160 14.37 -1.60 -13.14
CA GLU A 160 13.73 -2.12 -14.35
C GLU A 160 12.23 -2.35 -14.15
N GLY A 161 11.85 -2.80 -12.96
CA GLY A 161 10.48 -3.00 -12.56
C GLY A 161 9.68 -1.69 -12.49
N ASN A 162 10.24 -0.67 -11.85
CA ASN A 162 9.63 0.64 -11.78
C ASN A 162 9.51 1.30 -13.16
N GLU A 163 10.55 1.19 -14.00
CA GLU A 163 10.46 1.63 -15.39
C GLU A 163 9.39 0.87 -16.16
N TYR A 164 9.26 -0.44 -15.93
CA TYR A 164 8.21 -1.27 -16.53
C TYR A 164 6.82 -0.82 -16.08
N VAL A 165 6.58 -0.69 -14.77
CA VAL A 165 5.30 -0.19 -14.24
C VAL A 165 5.03 1.22 -14.72
N ALA A 166 6.00 2.13 -14.71
CA ALA A 166 5.82 3.50 -15.22
C ALA A 166 5.49 3.53 -16.73
N LYS A 167 6.17 2.70 -17.53
CA LYS A 167 5.92 2.58 -18.97
C LYS A 167 4.55 2.00 -19.29
N TYR A 168 4.12 0.98 -18.56
CA TYR A 168 2.85 0.28 -18.78
C TYR A 168 1.69 0.81 -17.94
N ALA A 169 1.94 1.72 -16.98
CA ALA A 169 0.92 2.56 -16.34
C ALA A 169 0.21 3.44 -17.38
N ASN A 170 0.78 3.66 -18.56
CA ASN A 170 0.05 4.31 -19.66
C ASN A 170 -0.76 3.31 -20.53
N GLN A 171 -0.63 1.99 -20.31
CA GLN A 171 -1.19 0.92 -21.16
C GLN A 171 -1.70 -0.29 -20.36
N HIS A 172 -2.43 -0.06 -19.26
CA HIS A 172 -2.92 -1.02 -18.25
C HIS A 172 -3.66 -2.30 -18.72
N LYS A 173 -3.93 -2.48 -20.02
CA LYS A 173 -4.64 -3.67 -20.58
C LYS A 173 -3.70 -4.77 -21.10
N LYS A 174 -2.37 -4.62 -21.03
CA LYS A 174 -1.43 -5.45 -21.83
C LYS A 174 -0.40 -6.26 -21.01
N MET A 175 -0.53 -6.34 -19.70
CA MET A 175 0.48 -7.02 -18.88
C MET A 175 0.28 -8.53 -18.89
N LYS A 176 1.09 -9.23 -19.69
CA LYS A 176 1.05 -10.71 -19.85
C LYS A 176 1.78 -11.50 -18.76
N LEU A 177 2.49 -10.80 -17.88
CA LEU A 177 3.41 -11.41 -16.89
C LEU A 177 2.94 -11.16 -15.46
N SER A 178 1.66 -10.91 -15.24
CA SER A 178 1.11 -10.73 -13.90
C SER A 178 0.68 -12.05 -13.29
N LEU A 179 0.63 -12.08 -11.97
CA LEU A 179 0.03 -13.14 -11.19
C LEU A 179 -1.41 -12.77 -10.84
N PRO A 180 -2.29 -13.78 -10.67
CA PRO A 180 -3.63 -13.57 -10.13
C PRO A 180 -3.61 -12.79 -8.82
N CYS A 181 -4.71 -12.08 -8.54
CA CYS A 181 -4.88 -11.35 -7.29
C CYS A 181 -4.61 -12.24 -6.07
N GLY A 182 -3.98 -11.69 -5.03
CA GLY A 182 -3.67 -12.39 -3.78
C GLY A 182 -2.38 -13.21 -3.78
N LYS A 183 -1.85 -13.62 -4.94
CA LYS A 183 -0.53 -14.28 -5.00
C LYS A 183 0.58 -13.27 -4.74
N GLU A 184 1.62 -13.73 -4.05
CA GLU A 184 2.84 -12.93 -3.80
C GLU A 184 2.56 -11.65 -2.98
N TRP A 185 1.62 -11.76 -2.04
CA TRP A 185 1.43 -10.82 -0.94
C TRP A 185 2.07 -11.38 0.34
N SER A 186 2.62 -10.49 1.16
CA SER A 186 3.09 -10.78 2.51
C SER A 186 2.13 -10.16 3.51
N GLY A 187 1.90 -10.86 4.62
CA GLY A 187 1.07 -10.36 5.71
C GLY A 187 1.77 -10.45 7.05
N ALA A 188 1.45 -9.50 7.93
CA ALA A 188 1.92 -9.49 9.30
C ALA A 188 0.91 -8.82 10.23
N ARG A 189 1.04 -9.04 11.53
CA ARG A 189 0.26 -8.39 12.58
C ARG A 189 1.18 -7.69 13.57
N ALA A 190 0.93 -6.41 13.83
CA ALA A 190 1.50 -5.67 14.94
C ALA A 190 0.61 -5.92 16.18
N ALA A 191 1.15 -6.55 17.22
CA ALA A 191 0.44 -6.79 18.47
C ALA A 191 1.44 -7.02 19.61
N ASP A 192 1.06 -6.67 20.84
CA ASP A 192 1.84 -6.99 22.05
C ASP A 192 3.32 -6.55 21.98
N GLY A 193 3.58 -5.41 21.34
CA GLY A 193 4.92 -4.85 21.17
C GLY A 193 5.81 -5.59 20.15
N THR A 194 5.26 -6.50 19.35
CA THR A 194 6.00 -7.25 18.32
C THR A 194 5.24 -7.34 16.99
N GLY A 195 5.98 -7.60 15.91
CA GLY A 195 5.42 -8.06 14.64
C GLY A 195 5.25 -9.58 14.65
N THR A 196 4.25 -10.12 13.95
CA THR A 196 4.09 -11.56 13.74
C THR A 196 3.69 -11.84 12.29
N VAL A 197 4.29 -12.85 11.66
CA VAL A 197 3.99 -13.18 10.26
C VAL A 197 2.61 -13.84 10.15
N ILE A 198 1.80 -13.42 9.17
CA ILE A 198 0.56 -14.10 8.80
C ILE A 198 0.87 -15.16 7.75
N ALA A 199 0.29 -16.35 7.90
CA ALA A 199 0.53 -17.46 6.97
C ALA A 199 0.10 -17.10 5.54
N ALA A 200 0.89 -17.49 4.54
CA ALA A 200 0.68 -17.10 3.14
C ALA A 200 -0.74 -17.44 2.63
N GLY A 201 -1.28 -18.61 2.98
CA GLY A 201 -2.64 -18.99 2.58
C GLY A 201 -3.75 -18.17 3.25
N GLU A 202 -3.52 -17.59 4.43
CA GLU A 202 -4.44 -16.64 5.05
C GLU A 202 -4.35 -15.27 4.34
N VAL A 203 -3.13 -14.85 3.98
CA VAL A 203 -2.90 -13.62 3.21
C VAL A 203 -3.60 -13.69 1.85
N GLU A 204 -3.38 -14.76 1.09
CA GLU A 204 -3.99 -14.94 -0.23
C GLU A 204 -5.52 -14.88 -0.15
N LYS A 205 -6.13 -15.60 0.80
CA LYS A 205 -7.57 -15.56 1.02
C LYS A 205 -8.07 -14.16 1.37
N ALA A 206 -7.35 -13.44 2.25
CA ALA A 206 -7.73 -12.10 2.67
C ALA A 206 -7.64 -11.10 1.52
N VAL A 207 -6.62 -11.19 0.67
CA VAL A 207 -6.43 -10.29 -0.48
C VAL A 207 -7.45 -10.60 -1.58
N ILE A 208 -7.63 -11.87 -1.95
CA ILE A 208 -8.65 -12.28 -2.94
C ILE A 208 -10.05 -11.84 -2.49
N GLY A 209 -10.42 -12.17 -1.25
CA GLY A 209 -11.75 -11.81 -0.73
C GLY A 209 -12.00 -10.31 -0.66
N HIS A 210 -10.94 -9.50 -0.73
CA HIS A 210 -11.04 -8.05 -0.64
C HIS A 210 -10.98 -7.33 -1.99
N PHE A 211 -10.15 -7.81 -2.90
CA PHE A 211 -9.89 -7.14 -4.18
C PHE A 211 -10.49 -7.86 -5.39
N ASP A 212 -10.63 -9.18 -5.36
CA ASP A 212 -11.23 -9.97 -6.45
C ASP A 212 -12.12 -11.11 -5.92
N PRO A 213 -13.19 -10.82 -5.16
CA PRO A 213 -14.04 -11.85 -4.56
C PRO A 213 -14.79 -12.71 -5.59
N SER A 214 -14.96 -12.21 -6.82
CA SER A 214 -15.60 -12.93 -7.93
C SER A 214 -14.63 -13.74 -8.80
N GLY A 215 -13.31 -13.63 -8.59
CA GLY A 215 -12.31 -14.27 -9.45
C GLY A 215 -12.38 -13.78 -10.90
N SER A 216 -12.71 -12.50 -11.08
CA SER A 216 -12.96 -11.89 -12.39
C SER A 216 -11.70 -11.45 -13.12
N GLU A 217 -10.60 -11.25 -12.40
CA GLU A 217 -9.29 -10.97 -12.98
C GLU A 217 -8.29 -12.06 -12.59
N THR A 218 -8.17 -13.06 -13.49
CA THR A 218 -7.19 -14.15 -13.40
C THR A 218 -6.16 -14.07 -14.52
#